data_AF-A0A6N7AUH5-F1
#
_entry.id   AF-A0A6N7AUH5-F1
#
_cell.length_a   1.000
_cell.length_b   1.000
_cell.length_c   1.000
_cell.angle_alpha   90.00
_cell.angle_beta   90.00
_cell.angle_gamma   90.00
#
_symmetry.space_group_name_H-M   'P 1'
#
loop_
_entity.id
_entity.type
_entity.pdbx_description
1 polymer ?
#
loop_
_entity_poly.entity_id
_entity_poly.type
_entity_poly.pdbx_seq_one_letter_code
_entity_poly.pdbx_strand_id
1 'polypeptide(L)'
;MDLKELLDAYKTAKVELDAVIQKPKLLHEKIEAANRQLNYLENAISEVAREKERTLIGFASGNLTEADLKAVRDSLKKLNNEKAEIEELLDASDKASRQIQKETMALSSRVTNCRRVFWSAVLAELKNEKITGDMVSAVYEIYAAASLSGEVEMYGSFLHLLFPLPSIAEVKKVQGELVEKYGVK
;
A
#
# COMPACT_ATOMS: atom_id res chain seq x y z
N MET A 1 9.96 25.90 -16.06
CA MET A 1 8.94 25.29 -15.19
C MET A 1 9.04 26.04 -13.88
N ASP A 2 7.98 26.73 -13.48
CA ASP A 2 7.98 27.57 -12.28
C ASP A 2 7.78 26.74 -10.99
N LEU A 3 8.03 27.33 -9.82
CA LEU A 3 7.89 26.65 -8.53
C LEU A 3 6.48 26.12 -8.24
N LYS A 4 5.45 26.80 -8.76
CA LYS A 4 4.05 26.40 -8.59
C LYS A 4 3.75 25.15 -9.40
N GLU A 5 4.22 25.09 -10.65
CA GLU A 5 4.11 23.90 -11.51
C GLU A 5 4.80 22.68 -10.86
N LEU A 6 5.96 22.88 -10.23
CA LEU A 6 6.69 21.83 -9.53
C LEU A 6 5.98 21.36 -8.25
N LEU A 7 5.40 22.28 -7.48
CA LEU A 7 4.62 21.96 -6.28
C LEU A 7 3.34 21.18 -6.63
N ASP A 8 2.65 21.58 -7.69
CA ASP A 8 1.44 20.93 -8.17
C ASP A 8 1.74 19.53 -8.71
N ALA A 9 2.88 19.34 -9.39
CA ALA A 9 3.36 18.02 -9.82
C ALA A 9 3.65 17.08 -8.63
N TYR A 10 4.27 17.59 -7.56
CA TYR A 10 4.50 16.84 -6.32
C TYR A 10 3.19 16.47 -5.62
N LYS A 11 2.27 17.43 -5.43
CA LYS A 11 0.96 17.19 -4.80
C LYS A 11 0.16 16.12 -5.57
N THR A 12 0.15 16.22 -6.90
CA THR A 12 -0.54 15.25 -7.76
C THR A 12 0.04 13.84 -7.60
N ALA A 13 1.37 13.71 -7.66
CA ALA A 13 2.03 12.42 -7.48
C ALA A 13 1.79 11.82 -6.07
N LYS A 14 1.70 12.67 -5.03
CA LYS A 14 1.39 12.23 -3.66
C LYS A 14 -0.04 11.72 -3.53
N VAL A 15 -1.02 12.42 -4.09
CA VAL A 15 -2.43 11.98 -4.11
C VAL A 15 -2.58 10.64 -4.85
N GLU A 16 -1.89 10.48 -5.98
CA GLU A 16 -1.85 9.21 -6.73
C GLU A 16 -1.28 8.07 -5.87
N LEU A 17 -0.16 8.31 -5.17
CA LEU A 17 0.46 7.32 -4.28
C LEU A 17 -0.45 6.94 -3.10
N ASP A 18 -1.05 7.93 -2.44
CA ASP A 18 -1.95 7.72 -1.30
C ASP A 18 -3.18 6.87 -1.72
N ALA A 19 -3.73 7.12 -2.91
CA ALA A 19 -4.82 6.33 -3.47
C ALA A 19 -4.42 4.87 -3.75
N VAL A 20 -3.19 4.62 -4.21
CA VAL A 20 -2.69 3.27 -4.48
C VAL A 20 -2.36 2.52 -3.18
N ILE A 21 -1.85 3.20 -2.14
CA ILE A 21 -1.51 2.60 -0.83
C ILE A 21 -2.73 2.04 -0.10
N GLN A 22 -3.95 2.52 -0.39
CA GLN A 22 -5.18 1.97 0.21
C GLN A 22 -5.67 0.68 -0.49
N LYS A 23 -5.31 0.45 -1.76
CA LYS A 23 -5.76 -0.72 -2.54
C LYS A 23 -5.32 -2.08 -1.97
N PRO A 24 -4.10 -2.25 -1.41
CA PRO A 24 -3.67 -3.49 -0.77
C PRO A 24 -4.58 -3.96 0.36
N LYS A 25 -5.12 -3.05 1.18
CA LYS A 25 -6.00 -3.42 2.31
C LYS A 25 -7.28 -4.09 1.81
N LEU A 26 -7.94 -3.47 0.84
CA LEU A 26 -9.16 -4.01 0.23
C LEU A 26 -8.90 -5.32 -0.52
N LEU A 27 -7.73 -5.48 -1.12
CA LEU A 27 -7.34 -6.71 -1.79
C LEU A 27 -7.07 -7.84 -0.79
N HIS A 28 -6.44 -7.53 0.36
CA HIS A 28 -6.16 -8.50 1.41
C HIS A 28 -7.44 -9.10 1.99
N GLU A 29 -8.45 -8.28 2.29
CA GLU A 29 -9.76 -8.74 2.77
C GLU A 29 -10.44 -9.72 1.79
N LYS A 30 -10.31 -9.46 0.48
CA LYS A 30 -10.84 -10.34 -0.57
C LYS A 30 -10.09 -11.67 -0.65
N ILE A 31 -8.76 -11.65 -0.54
CA ILE A 31 -7.93 -12.87 -0.51
C ILE A 31 -8.28 -13.72 0.71
N GLU A 32 -8.42 -13.11 1.89
CA GLU A 32 -8.84 -13.84 3.09
C GLU A 32 -10.24 -14.48 2.94
N ALA A 33 -11.20 -13.74 2.37
CA ALA A 33 -12.53 -14.28 2.11
C ALA A 33 -12.49 -15.47 1.14
N ALA A 34 -11.73 -15.35 0.05
CA ALA A 34 -11.55 -16.42 -0.93
C ALA A 34 -10.85 -17.65 -0.32
N ASN A 35 -9.83 -17.46 0.53
CA ASN A 35 -9.16 -18.56 1.23
C ASN A 35 -10.09 -19.28 2.23
N ARG A 36 -10.92 -18.53 2.96
CA ARG A 36 -11.94 -19.14 3.83
C ARG A 36 -12.93 -19.98 3.04
N GLN A 37 -13.38 -19.48 1.88
CA GLN A 37 -14.29 -20.18 1.00
C GLN A 37 -13.63 -21.43 0.37
N LEU A 38 -12.37 -21.35 -0.04
CA LEU A 38 -11.61 -22.48 -0.57
C LEU A 38 -11.51 -23.60 0.46
N ASN A 39 -11.13 -23.29 1.70
CA ASN A 39 -11.07 -24.28 2.79
C ASN A 39 -12.43 -24.95 3.03
N TYR A 40 -13.53 -24.20 2.97
CA TYR A 40 -14.88 -24.77 3.08
C TYR A 40 -15.19 -25.73 1.92
N LEU A 41 -14.88 -25.33 0.69
CA LEU A 41 -15.09 -26.15 -0.50
C LEU A 41 -14.25 -27.43 -0.47
N GLU A 42 -13.00 -27.37 -0.02
CA GLU A 42 -12.13 -28.54 0.08
C GLU A 42 -12.67 -29.57 1.08
N ASN A 43 -13.18 -29.12 2.22
CA ASN A 43 -13.86 -29.98 3.18
C ASN A 43 -15.13 -30.59 2.58
N ALA A 44 -15.97 -29.79 1.93
CA ALA A 44 -17.19 -30.27 1.28
C ALA A 44 -16.90 -31.29 0.17
N ILE A 45 -15.87 -31.06 -0.65
CA ILE A 45 -15.42 -32.01 -1.68
C ILE A 45 -14.96 -33.32 -1.04
N SER A 46 -14.18 -33.26 0.04
CA SER A 46 -13.70 -34.44 0.76
C SER A 46 -14.86 -35.26 1.35
N GLU A 47 -15.86 -34.59 1.93
CA GLU A 47 -17.07 -35.23 2.45
C GLU A 47 -17.89 -35.90 1.35
N VAL A 48 -18.18 -35.19 0.26
CA VAL A 48 -18.95 -35.72 -0.88
C VAL A 48 -18.17 -36.83 -1.62
N ALA A 49 -16.84 -36.77 -1.64
CA ALA A 49 -16.01 -37.85 -2.18
C ALA A 49 -16.12 -39.15 -1.35
N ARG A 50 -16.13 -39.04 -0.02
CA ARG A 50 -16.40 -40.18 0.88
C ARG A 50 -17.82 -40.70 0.72
N GLU A 51 -18.78 -39.80 0.56
CA GLU A 51 -20.17 -40.19 0.28
C GLU A 51 -20.27 -40.93 -1.05
N LYS A 52 -19.57 -40.48 -2.10
CA LYS A 52 -19.49 -41.17 -3.39
C LYS A 52 -18.98 -42.60 -3.24
N GLU A 53 -17.94 -42.83 -2.45
CA GLU A 53 -17.43 -44.18 -2.18
C GLU A 53 -18.48 -45.07 -1.50
N ARG A 54 -19.19 -44.53 -0.50
CA ARG A 54 -20.29 -45.24 0.18
C ARG A 54 -21.44 -45.54 -0.78
N THR A 55 -21.82 -44.59 -1.62
CA THR A 55 -22.91 -44.72 -2.59
C THR A 55 -22.54 -45.73 -3.68
N LEU A 56 -21.28 -45.79 -4.12
CA LEU A 56 -20.79 -46.81 -5.04
C LEU A 56 -20.89 -48.22 -4.44
N ILE A 57 -20.50 -48.39 -3.18
CA ILE A 57 -20.62 -49.68 -2.47
C ILE A 57 -22.10 -50.07 -2.33
N GLY A 58 -22.96 -49.13 -1.90
CA GLY A 58 -24.40 -49.38 -1.72
C GLY A 58 -25.13 -49.66 -3.03
N PHE A 59 -24.72 -49.04 -4.14
CA PHE A 59 -25.24 -49.35 -5.47
C PHE A 59 -24.81 -50.75 -5.93
N ALA A 60 -23.54 -51.11 -5.75
CA ALA A 60 -23.02 -52.43 -6.10
C ALA A 60 -23.70 -53.56 -5.30
N SER A 61 -24.13 -53.28 -4.06
CA SER A 61 -24.89 -54.22 -3.23
C SER A 61 -26.40 -54.19 -3.48
N GLY A 62 -26.89 -53.38 -4.41
CA GLY A 62 -28.32 -53.25 -4.75
C GLY A 62 -29.17 -52.45 -3.74
N ASN A 63 -28.54 -51.79 -2.76
CA ASN A 63 -29.22 -51.02 -1.71
C ASN A 63 -29.50 -49.56 -2.11
N LEU A 64 -28.89 -49.08 -3.20
CA LEU A 64 -29.03 -47.71 -3.71
C LEU A 64 -29.33 -47.74 -5.20
N THR A 65 -29.88 -46.64 -5.69
CA THR A 65 -30.31 -46.49 -7.08
C THR A 65 -29.29 -45.73 -7.93
N GLU A 66 -29.44 -45.81 -9.25
CA GLU A 66 -28.64 -45.02 -10.18
C GLU A 66 -28.87 -43.50 -10.00
N ALA A 67 -30.07 -43.10 -9.54
CA ALA A 67 -30.37 -41.71 -9.23
C ALA A 67 -29.51 -41.17 -8.07
N ASP A 68 -29.26 -41.99 -7.05
CA ASP A 68 -28.41 -41.64 -5.89
C ASP A 68 -26.95 -41.44 -6.32
N LEU A 69 -26.43 -42.34 -7.16
CA LEU A 69 -25.09 -42.19 -7.74
C LEU A 69 -24.95 -40.93 -8.59
N LYS A 70 -25.97 -40.63 -9.39
CA LYS A 70 -25.99 -39.44 -10.24
C LYS A 70 -26.00 -38.16 -9.39
N ALA A 71 -26.81 -38.11 -8.34
CA ALA A 71 -26.90 -36.96 -7.44
C ALA A 71 -25.54 -36.64 -6.78
N VAL A 72 -24.84 -37.65 -6.24
CA VAL A 72 -23.52 -37.46 -5.61
C VAL A 72 -22.46 -37.05 -6.64
N ARG A 73 -22.51 -37.62 -7.85
CA ARG A 73 -21.60 -37.24 -8.95
C ARG A 73 -21.81 -35.79 -9.39
N ASP A 74 -23.06 -35.36 -9.53
CA ASP A 74 -23.40 -34.00 -9.93
C ASP A 74 -23.02 -32.99 -8.84
N SER A 75 -23.21 -33.34 -7.55
CA SER A 75 -22.75 -32.53 -6.41
C SER A 75 -21.23 -32.36 -6.41
N LEU A 76 -20.48 -33.45 -6.60
CA LEU A 76 -19.02 -33.40 -6.67
C LEU A 76 -18.53 -32.59 -7.88
N LYS A 77 -19.20 -32.68 -9.03
CA LYS A 77 -18.89 -31.85 -10.21
C LYS A 77 -19.13 -30.37 -9.93
N LYS A 78 -20.24 -30.02 -9.29
CA LYS A 78 -20.56 -28.64 -8.92
C LYS A 78 -19.51 -28.05 -7.98
N LEU A 79 -19.16 -28.76 -6.91
CA LEU A 79 -18.16 -28.29 -5.95
C LEU A 79 -16.76 -28.11 -6.56
N ASN A 80 -16.36 -29.00 -7.48
CA ASN A 80 -15.08 -28.84 -8.18
C ASN A 80 -15.07 -27.64 -9.13
N ASN A 81 -16.19 -27.35 -9.79
CA ASN A 81 -16.31 -26.14 -10.61
C ASN A 81 -16.21 -24.88 -9.74
N GLU A 82 -16.92 -24.83 -8.61
CA GLU A 82 -16.83 -23.72 -7.65
C GLU A 82 -15.42 -23.56 -7.09
N LYS A 83 -14.71 -24.67 -6.82
CA LYS A 83 -13.30 -24.64 -6.41
C LYS A 83 -12.41 -23.99 -7.47
N ALA A 84 -12.57 -24.39 -8.74
CA ALA A 84 -11.79 -23.82 -9.84
C ALA A 84 -12.02 -22.31 -10.00
N GLU A 85 -13.26 -21.84 -9.87
CA GLU A 85 -13.59 -20.41 -9.91
C GLU A 85 -12.90 -19.62 -8.78
N ILE A 86 -12.87 -20.17 -7.55
CA ILE A 86 -12.18 -19.53 -6.43
C ILE A 86 -10.65 -19.53 -6.63
N GLU A 87 -10.07 -20.60 -7.17
CA GLU A 87 -8.65 -20.65 -7.50
C GLU A 87 -8.28 -19.62 -8.58
N GLU A 88 -9.11 -19.42 -9.60
CA GLU A 88 -8.93 -18.35 -10.59
C GLU A 88 -8.99 -16.95 -9.98
N LEU A 89 -9.93 -16.72 -9.03
CA LEU A 89 -10.03 -15.45 -8.30
C LEU A 89 -8.79 -15.19 -7.43
N LEU A 90 -8.21 -16.23 -6.82
CA LEU A 90 -6.98 -16.12 -6.04
C LEU A 90 -5.78 -15.80 -6.94
N ASP A 91 -5.62 -16.46 -8.09
CA ASP A 91 -4.55 -16.15 -9.05
C ASP A 91 -4.68 -14.72 -9.61
N ALA A 92 -5.91 -14.28 -9.94
CA ALA A 92 -6.18 -12.90 -10.35
C ALA A 92 -5.83 -11.89 -9.23
N SER A 93 -6.12 -12.24 -7.97
CA SER A 93 -5.79 -11.39 -6.81
C SER A 93 -4.28 -11.29 -6.58
N ASP A 94 -3.53 -12.38 -6.76
CA ASP A 94 -2.07 -12.38 -6.69
C ASP A 94 -1.43 -11.52 -7.79
N LYS A 95 -1.94 -11.62 -9.02
CA LYS A 95 -1.53 -10.74 -10.13
C LYS A 95 -1.79 -9.28 -9.81
N ALA A 96 -2.97 -8.96 -9.27
CA ALA A 96 -3.32 -7.60 -8.85
C ALA A 96 -2.40 -7.09 -7.73
N SER A 97 -2.07 -7.94 -6.75
CA SER A 97 -1.16 -7.61 -5.64
C SER A 97 0.23 -7.23 -6.16
N ARG A 98 0.81 -8.04 -7.05
CA ARG A 98 2.10 -7.77 -7.69
C ARG A 98 2.07 -6.48 -8.51
N GLN A 99 0.96 -6.21 -9.19
CA GLN A 99 0.79 -4.99 -9.97
C GLN A 99 0.73 -3.75 -9.08
N ILE A 100 -0.04 -3.79 -7.99
CA ILE A 100 -0.11 -2.71 -7.00
C ILE A 100 1.26 -2.46 -6.36
N GLN A 101 2.02 -3.51 -6.05
CA GLN A 101 3.38 -3.37 -5.52
C GLN A 101 4.30 -2.63 -6.51
N LYS A 102 4.28 -3.00 -7.80
CA LYS A 102 5.05 -2.31 -8.85
C LYS A 102 4.63 -0.84 -9.00
N GLU A 103 3.32 -0.57 -9.03
CA GLU A 103 2.78 0.79 -9.12
C GLU A 103 3.18 1.64 -7.92
N THR A 104 3.12 1.08 -6.71
CA THR A 104 3.53 1.76 -5.47
C THR A 104 5.01 2.13 -5.50
N MET A 105 5.87 1.20 -5.95
CA MET A 105 7.31 1.47 -6.08
C MET A 105 7.61 2.57 -7.12
N ALA A 106 6.93 2.52 -8.27
CA ALA A 106 7.08 3.51 -9.34
C ALA A 106 6.61 4.90 -8.89
N LEU A 107 5.44 4.98 -8.24
CA LEU A 107 4.88 6.23 -7.73
C LEU A 107 5.72 6.80 -6.58
N SER A 108 6.22 5.97 -5.67
CA SER A 108 7.14 6.39 -4.61
C SER A 108 8.43 7.01 -5.17
N SER A 109 8.98 6.39 -6.23
CA SER A 109 10.15 6.92 -6.93
C SER A 109 9.84 8.24 -7.65
N ARG A 110 8.67 8.37 -8.28
CA ARG A 110 8.19 9.62 -8.89
C ARG A 110 8.01 10.73 -7.86
N VAL A 111 7.37 10.45 -6.72
CA VAL A 111 7.21 11.40 -5.60
C VAL A 111 8.58 11.87 -5.11
N THR A 112 9.51 10.95 -4.90
CA THR A 112 10.89 11.27 -4.49
C THR A 112 11.58 12.20 -5.50
N ASN A 113 11.44 11.92 -6.80
CA ASN A 113 12.03 12.74 -7.84
C ASN A 113 11.37 14.12 -7.95
N CYS A 114 10.04 14.22 -7.94
CA CYS A 114 9.31 15.49 -7.94
C CYS A 114 9.71 16.35 -6.73
N ARG A 115 9.81 15.73 -5.55
CA ARG A 115 10.28 16.39 -4.33
C ARG A 115 11.71 16.93 -4.48
N ARG A 116 12.63 16.12 -5.01
CA ARG A 116 14.02 16.52 -5.25
C ARG A 116 14.13 17.70 -6.23
N VAL A 117 13.38 17.67 -7.34
CA VAL A 117 13.41 18.73 -8.35
C VAL A 117 12.81 20.02 -7.80
N PHE A 118 11.67 19.94 -7.11
CA PHE A 118 11.05 21.09 -6.45
C PHE A 118 12.03 21.78 -5.49
N TRP A 119 12.63 21.02 -4.58
CA TRP A 119 13.59 21.59 -3.63
C TRP A 119 14.83 22.14 -4.32
N SER A 120 15.35 21.46 -5.36
CA SER A 120 16.49 21.99 -6.12
C SER A 120 16.19 23.34 -6.77
N ALA A 121 14.96 23.57 -7.24
CA ALA A 121 14.53 24.85 -7.78
C ALA A 121 14.41 25.93 -6.70
N VAL A 122 13.80 25.60 -5.55
CA VAL A 122 13.75 26.51 -4.39
C VAL A 122 15.16 26.94 -3.98
N LEU A 123 16.11 26.01 -3.94
CA LEU A 123 17.50 26.30 -3.60
C LEU A 123 18.19 27.19 -4.64
N ALA A 124 17.91 27.00 -5.93
CA ALA A 124 18.46 27.84 -6.98
C ALA A 124 17.96 29.28 -6.87
N GLU A 125 16.68 29.48 -6.54
CA GLU A 125 16.12 30.82 -6.29
C GLU A 125 16.73 31.46 -5.05
N LEU A 126 16.83 30.71 -3.93
CA LEU A 126 17.43 31.21 -2.69
C LEU A 126 18.92 31.56 -2.83
N LYS A 127 19.69 30.85 -3.66
CA LYS A 127 21.11 31.18 -3.94
C LYS A 127 21.29 32.50 -4.69
N ASN A 128 20.29 32.94 -5.44
CA ASN A 128 20.33 34.16 -6.22
C ASN A 128 19.81 35.38 -5.44
N GLU A 129 19.19 35.17 -4.27
CA GLU A 129 18.77 36.24 -3.36
C GLU A 129 19.79 36.44 -2.23
N LYS A 130 19.98 37.68 -1.77
CA LYS A 130 20.74 37.94 -0.54
C LYS A 130 19.95 37.34 0.62
N ILE A 131 20.44 36.25 1.17
CA ILE A 131 19.80 35.58 2.31
C ILE A 131 19.67 36.58 3.48
N THR A 132 18.42 36.90 3.84
CA THR A 132 18.07 37.73 5.00
C THR A 132 17.86 36.85 6.24
N GLY A 133 17.90 37.43 7.45
CA GLY A 133 17.67 36.69 8.69
C GLY A 133 16.30 35.99 8.76
N ASP A 134 15.29 36.53 8.09
CA ASP A 134 13.93 35.96 8.05
C ASP A 134 13.85 34.71 7.16
N MET A 135 14.66 34.64 6.10
CA MET A 135 14.78 33.43 5.26
C MET A 135 15.43 32.27 6.02
N VAL A 136 16.35 32.57 6.93
CA VAL A 136 16.99 31.57 7.82
C VAL A 136 15.97 30.95 8.77
N SER A 137 15.08 31.76 9.37
CA SER A 137 14.00 31.26 10.23
C SER A 137 13.01 30.37 9.47
N ALA A 138 12.57 30.78 8.28
CA ALA A 138 11.66 29.97 7.46
C ALA A 138 12.29 28.60 7.09
N VAL A 139 13.58 28.59 6.81
CA VAL A 139 14.35 27.38 6.53
C VAL A 139 14.46 26.48 7.78
N TYR A 140 14.65 27.05 8.97
CA TYR A 140 14.63 26.30 10.23
C TYR A 140 13.25 25.72 10.56
N GLU A 141 12.18 26.45 10.27
CA GLU A 141 10.81 25.95 10.44
C GLU A 141 10.51 24.79 9.48
N ILE A 142 10.94 24.88 8.23
CA ILE A 142 10.84 23.79 7.24
C ILE A 142 11.62 22.56 7.70
N TYR A 143 12.83 22.75 8.24
CA TYR A 143 13.63 21.64 8.77
C TYR A 143 13.03 20.99 10.01
N ALA A 144 12.49 21.80 10.92
CA ALA A 144 11.84 21.31 12.13
C ALA A 144 10.56 20.52 11.78
N ALA A 145 9.76 21.01 10.83
CA ALA A 145 8.58 20.31 10.33
C ALA A 145 8.95 18.99 9.61
N ALA A 146 9.99 18.99 8.77
CA ALA A 146 10.50 17.78 8.12
C ALA A 146 11.03 16.76 9.14
N SER A 147 11.66 17.23 10.23
CA SER A 147 12.19 16.38 11.29
C SER A 147 11.10 15.69 12.11
N LEU A 148 9.98 16.38 12.35
CA LEU A 148 8.81 15.80 13.02
C LEU A 148 8.13 14.69 12.19
N SER A 149 8.29 14.74 10.87
CA SER A 149 7.73 13.73 9.95
C SER A 149 8.63 12.49 9.72
N GLY A 150 9.79 12.40 10.37
CA GLY A 150 10.72 11.26 10.23
C GLY A 150 11.55 11.25 8.95
N GLU A 151 11.55 12.33 8.17
CA GLU A 151 12.25 12.44 6.88
C GLU A 151 13.61 13.16 6.96
N VAL A 152 14.26 13.16 8.13
CA VAL A 152 15.45 13.99 8.46
C VAL A 152 16.65 13.77 7.52
N GLU A 153 16.91 12.51 7.11
CA GLU A 153 18.16 12.14 6.42
C GLU A 153 18.38 12.84 5.08
N MET A 154 17.30 13.23 4.39
CA MET A 154 17.36 13.95 3.11
C MET A 154 17.20 15.46 3.25
N TYR A 155 16.93 16.00 4.43
CA TYR A 155 16.90 17.46 4.64
C TYR A 155 18.17 17.96 5.33
N GLY A 156 18.74 17.16 6.24
CA GLY A 156 19.95 17.53 6.98
C GLY A 156 21.12 17.79 6.04
N SER A 157 21.40 16.84 5.15
CA SER A 157 22.49 16.92 4.18
C SER A 157 22.42 18.11 3.21
N PHE A 158 21.24 18.71 2.99
CA PHE A 158 21.02 19.82 2.06
C PHE A 158 21.05 21.19 2.74
N LEU A 159 20.66 21.27 4.01
CA LEU A 159 20.70 22.52 4.78
C LEU A 159 22.11 22.88 5.25
N HIS A 160 22.99 21.88 5.43
CA HIS A 160 24.41 22.07 5.74
C HIS A 160 25.19 22.84 4.65
N LEU A 161 24.67 22.88 3.43
CA LEU A 161 25.31 23.56 2.29
C LEU A 161 24.96 25.05 2.20
N LEU A 162 23.98 25.53 2.97
CA LEU A 162 23.44 26.89 2.87
C LEU A 162 23.53 27.65 4.20
N PHE A 163 23.55 26.94 5.33
CA PHE A 163 23.63 27.54 6.66
C PHE A 163 24.52 26.72 7.61
N PRO A 164 25.18 27.36 8.59
CA PRO A 164 25.78 26.65 9.71
C PRO A 164 24.74 25.77 10.39
N LEU A 165 25.13 24.55 10.75
CA LEU A 165 24.28 23.62 11.47
C LEU A 165 23.78 24.27 12.77
N PRO A 166 22.45 24.36 13.00
CA PRO A 166 21.93 24.74 14.29
C PRO A 166 22.31 23.64 15.29
N SER A 167 22.69 24.05 16.49
CA SER A 167 22.93 23.13 17.58
C SER A 167 21.65 22.35 17.93
N ILE A 168 21.83 21.16 18.51
CA ILE A 168 20.72 20.33 19.03
C ILE A 168 19.84 21.14 20.01
N ALA A 169 20.43 22.10 20.73
CA ALA A 169 19.71 22.99 21.63
C ALA A 169 18.77 23.95 20.89
N GLU A 170 19.22 24.54 19.78
CA GLU A 170 18.43 25.46 18.97
C GLU A 170 17.26 24.74 18.29
N VAL A 171 17.51 23.54 17.74
CA VAL A 171 16.45 22.72 17.13
C VAL A 171 15.37 22.36 18.14
N LYS A 172 15.76 21.91 19.34
CA LYS A 172 14.80 21.56 20.41
C LYS A 172 13.99 22.76 20.89
N LYS A 173 14.59 23.95 20.92
CA LYS A 173 13.90 25.19 21.29
C LYS A 173 12.81 25.53 20.27
N VAL A 174 13.15 25.54 18.98
CA VAL A 174 12.20 25.80 17.89
C VAL A 174 11.09 24.73 17.85
N GLN A 175 11.44 23.46 18.04
CA GLN A 175 10.43 22.39 18.16
C GLN A 175 9.48 22.63 19.32
N GLY A 176 9.99 23.05 20.48
CA GLY A 176 9.17 23.43 21.63
C GLY A 176 8.21 24.58 21.32
N GLU A 177 8.71 25.65 20.71
CA GLU A 177 7.91 26.82 20.33
C GLU A 177 6.81 26.46 19.29
N LEU A 178 7.10 25.57 18.34
CA LEU A 178 6.12 25.11 17.35
C LEU A 178 5.04 24.21 17.96
N VAL A 179 5.41 23.31 18.89
CA VAL A 179 4.45 22.49 19.65
C VAL A 179 3.51 23.38 20.47
N GLU A 180 4.05 24.42 21.10
CA GLU A 180 3.28 25.36 21.91
C GLU A 180 2.34 26.24 21.06
N LYS A 181 2.81 26.70 19.90
CA LYS A 181 2.08 27.59 19.00
C LYS A 181 1.00 26.89 18.17
N TYR A 182 1.22 25.64 17.81
CA TYR A 182 0.32 24.89 16.90
C TYR A 182 -0.34 23.68 17.55
N GLY A 183 -0.03 23.37 18.81
CA GLY A 183 -0.68 22.29 19.58
C GLY A 183 -0.45 20.89 19.03
N VAL A 184 0.56 20.71 18.16
CA VAL A 184 0.90 19.42 17.57
C VAL A 184 1.61 18.58 18.63
N LYS A 185 0.93 17.56 19.14
CA LYS A 185 1.53 16.53 20.01
C LYS A 185 2.09 15.38 19.20
#